data_AF-A0A354C2H4-F1
#
_entry.id   AF-A0A354C2H4-F1
#
_cell.length_a   1.000
_cell.length_b   1.000
_cell.length_c   1.000
_cell.angle_alpha   90.00
_cell.angle_beta   90.00
_cell.angle_gamma   90.00
#
_symmetry.space_group_name_H-M   'P 1'
#
loop_
_entity.id
_entity.type
_entity.pdbx_description
1 polymer ?
#
loop_
_entity_poly.entity_id
_entity_poly.type
_entity_poly.pdbx_seq_one_letter_code
_entity_poly.pdbx_strand_id
1 'polypeptide(L)'
;MQVWQKKVEGPAGAVKAGVIQLAHATDAAIIPFYVSADRAWYFTSWDSFFIPKPFARVVISFGEIIKFTPSENPATFESQRLCLEEIMRPELRTDPDKKSTSSLPIHE
;
A
#
# COMPACT_ATOMS: atom_id res chain seq x y z
N MET A 1 -29.32 2.96 18.63
CA MET A 1 -28.03 2.24 18.50
C MET A 1 -27.85 1.86 17.03
N GLN A 2 -27.05 2.63 16.29
CA GLN A 2 -26.63 2.30 14.92
C GLN A 2 -25.10 2.29 14.96
N VAL A 3 -24.53 1.08 14.84
CA VAL A 3 -23.09 0.84 14.83
C VAL A 3 -22.55 1.39 13.52
N TRP A 4 -21.73 2.43 13.58
CA TRP A 4 -20.99 2.93 12.41
C TRP A 4 -19.95 1.88 12.01
N GLN A 5 -20.25 1.07 10.99
CA GLN A 5 -19.23 0.32 10.25
C GLN A 5 -18.44 1.34 9.41
N LYS A 6 -17.38 1.90 10.01
CA LYS A 6 -16.45 2.80 9.34
C LYS A 6 -15.74 2.00 8.25
N LYS A 7 -16.18 2.15 7.00
CA LYS A 7 -15.50 1.59 5.83
C LYS A 7 -14.10 2.19 5.79
N VAL A 8 -13.06 1.35 5.92
CA VAL A 8 -11.66 1.79 5.88
C VAL A 8 -11.30 2.04 4.41
N GLU A 9 -11.67 3.22 3.91
CA GLU A 9 -11.28 3.67 2.56
C GLU A 9 -9.93 4.40 2.66
N GLY A 10 -8.85 3.64 2.65
CA GLY A 10 -7.52 4.19 2.36
C GLY A 10 -7.29 4.15 0.84
N PRO A 11 -6.80 5.23 0.20
CA PRO A 11 -6.38 5.15 -1.19
C PRO A 11 -5.31 4.07 -1.32
N ALA A 12 -5.58 3.06 -2.14
CA ALA A 12 -4.62 2.01 -2.43
C ALA A 12 -3.37 2.66 -3.05
N GLY A 13 -2.21 2.44 -2.42
CA GLY A 13 -0.93 2.95 -2.91
C GLY A 13 -0.28 4.06 -2.12
N ALA A 14 -0.95 4.64 -1.12
CA ALA A 14 -0.29 5.59 -0.23
C ALA A 14 0.46 4.85 0.89
N VAL A 15 1.78 5.05 1.00
CA VAL A 15 2.57 4.47 2.09
C VAL A 15 2.29 5.24 3.38
N LYS A 16 1.89 4.52 4.44
CA LYS A 16 1.64 5.11 5.75
C LYS A 16 2.95 5.49 6.45
N ALA A 17 2.97 6.67 7.08
CA ALA A 17 4.11 7.18 7.84
C ALA A 17 4.62 6.21 8.93
N GLY A 18 3.73 5.39 9.50
CA GLY A 18 4.10 4.41 10.54
C GLY A 18 5.19 3.42 10.11
N VAL A 19 5.30 3.10 8.82
CA VAL A 19 6.35 2.19 8.32
C VAL A 19 7.74 2.82 8.48
N ILE A 20 7.88 4.11 8.12
CA ILE A 20 9.15 4.85 8.29
C ILE A 20 9.45 5.08 9.77
N GLN A 21 8.43 5.40 10.59
CA GLN A 21 8.60 5.56 12.04
C GLN A 21 9.11 4.29 12.71
N LEU A 22 8.54 3.13 12.35
CA LEU A 22 9.00 1.84 12.89
C LEU A 22 10.43 1.54 12.45
N ALA A 23 10.76 1.78 11.19
CA ALA A 23 12.13 1.61 10.70
C ALA A 23 13.13 2.49 11.46
N HIS A 24 12.80 3.76 11.72
CA HIS A 24 13.64 4.67 12.50
C HIS A 24 13.78 4.22 13.95
N ALA A 25 12.68 3.85 14.60
CA ALA A 25 12.67 3.46 16.01
C ALA A 25 13.43 2.14 16.29
N THR A 26 13.55 1.28 15.27
CA THR A 26 14.15 -0.06 15.42
C THR A 26 15.46 -0.25 14.66
N ASP A 27 15.94 0.78 13.94
CA ASP A 27 17.04 0.69 12.97
C ASP A 27 16.85 -0.46 11.94
N ALA A 28 15.59 -0.80 11.65
CA ALA A 28 15.25 -1.91 10.78
C ALA A 28 15.35 -1.53 9.30
N ALA A 29 15.76 -2.49 8.48
CA ALA A 29 15.65 -2.39 7.04
C ALA A 29 14.23 -2.71 6.57
N ILE A 30 13.80 -2.04 5.51
CA ILE A 30 12.51 -2.26 4.86
C ILE A 30 12.75 -3.05 3.58
N ILE A 31 12.00 -4.12 3.38
CA ILE A 31 12.03 -4.92 2.14
C ILE A 31 10.63 -4.88 1.52
N PRO A 32 10.44 -4.12 0.43
CA PRO A 32 9.22 -4.18 -0.36
C PRO A 32 9.01 -5.60 -0.88
N PHE A 33 7.79 -6.12 -0.83
CA PHE A 33 7.46 -7.40 -1.47
C PHE A 33 6.14 -7.28 -2.22
N TYR A 34 6.02 -8.08 -3.26
CA TYR A 34 4.89 -8.07 -4.18
C TYR A 34 4.39 -9.49 -4.37
N VAL A 35 3.06 -9.64 -4.43
CA VAL A 35 2.42 -10.95 -4.60
C VAL A 35 1.54 -10.91 -5.83
N SER A 36 1.75 -11.87 -6.71
CA SER A 36 1.11 -11.97 -8.01
C SER A 36 0.63 -13.40 -8.23
N ALA A 37 -0.56 -13.57 -8.81
CA ALA A 37 -1.08 -14.89 -9.19
C ALA A 37 -1.53 -14.90 -10.65
N ASP A 38 -1.34 -16.03 -11.33
CA ASP A 38 -1.78 -16.27 -12.71
C ASP A 38 -3.31 -16.39 -12.83
N ARG A 39 -3.95 -16.97 -11.81
CA ARG A 39 -5.40 -17.14 -11.69
C ARG A 39 -5.84 -16.77 -10.29
N ALA A 40 -6.64 -15.72 -10.18
CA ALA A 40 -7.19 -15.28 -8.90
C ALA A 40 -8.68 -14.94 -9.01
N TRP A 41 -9.37 -15.02 -7.88
CA TRP A 41 -10.64 -14.34 -7.63
C TRP A 41 -10.34 -13.01 -6.98
N TYR A 42 -10.77 -11.91 -7.59
CA TYR A 42 -10.63 -10.56 -7.05
C TYR A 42 -11.92 -10.17 -6.32
N PHE A 43 -11.78 -9.67 -5.10
CA PHE A 43 -12.91 -9.14 -4.33
C PHE A 43 -12.96 -7.62 -4.51
N THR A 44 -14.13 -7.08 -4.83
CA THR A 44 -14.39 -5.63 -4.94
C THR A 44 -14.46 -4.91 -3.59
N SER A 45 -13.93 -5.53 -2.54
CA SER A 45 -13.90 -4.97 -1.18
C SER A 45 -12.86 -3.85 -1.04
N TRP A 46 -12.90 -3.16 0.10
CA TRP A 46 -12.05 -2.01 0.39
C TRP A 46 -10.53 -2.30 0.29
N ASP A 47 -10.11 -3.55 0.44
CA ASP A 47 -8.70 -3.97 0.41
C ASP A 47 -8.24 -4.55 -0.95
N SER A 48 -9.14 -4.64 -1.95
CA SER A 48 -8.84 -5.23 -3.27
C SER A 48 -8.10 -6.59 -3.18
N PHE A 49 -8.37 -7.36 -2.13
CA PHE A 49 -7.73 -8.63 -1.88
C PHE A 49 -8.05 -9.61 -3.03
N PHE A 50 -7.10 -10.48 -3.35
CA PHE A 50 -7.31 -11.55 -4.31
C PHE A 50 -7.02 -12.89 -3.65
N ILE A 51 -7.84 -13.89 -3.94
CA ILE A 51 -7.58 -15.27 -3.53
C ILE A 51 -7.13 -16.04 -4.77
N PRO A 52 -5.91 -16.61 -4.78
CA PRO A 52 -5.46 -17.45 -5.88
C PRO A 52 -6.39 -18.67 -6.00
N LYS A 53 -6.77 -19.03 -7.24
CA LYS A 53 -7.60 -20.22 -7.49
C LYS A 53 -6.83 -21.50 -7.11
N PRO A 54 -7.50 -22.62 -6.79
CA PRO A 54 -6.82 -23.90 -6.64
C PRO A 54 -5.91 -24.18 -7.85
N PHE A 55 -4.68 -24.62 -7.58
CA PHE A 55 -3.62 -24.87 -8.56
C PHE A 55 -3.06 -23.63 -9.28
N ALA A 56 -3.43 -22.42 -8.87
CA ALA A 56 -2.83 -21.19 -9.40
C ALA A 56 -1.34 -21.10 -9.02
N ARG A 57 -0.54 -20.54 -9.94
CA ARG A 57 0.86 -20.19 -9.70
C ARG A 57 0.90 -18.83 -9.03
N VAL A 58 1.45 -18.78 -7.82
CA VAL A 58 1.70 -17.55 -7.07
C VAL A 58 3.19 -17.23 -7.16
N VAL A 59 3.52 -15.99 -7.52
CA VAL A 59 4.87 -15.44 -7.54
C VAL A 59 4.96 -14.37 -6.46
N ILE A 60 5.94 -14.54 -5.57
CA ILE A 60 6.31 -13.54 -4.57
C ILE A 60 7.66 -12.97 -4.97
N SER A 61 7.72 -11.67 -5.21
CA SER A 61 8.93 -10.96 -5.57
C SER A 61 9.35 -10.04 -4.43
N PHE A 62 10.62 -10.07 -4.07
CA PHE A 62 11.20 -9.16 -3.08
C PHE A 62 11.98 -8.07 -3.81
N GLY A 63 11.76 -6.83 -3.40
CA GLY A 63 12.52 -5.67 -3.85
C GLY A 63 13.86 -5.55 -3.14
N GLU A 64 14.54 -4.43 -3.41
CA GLU A 64 15.80 -4.11 -2.77
C GLU A 64 15.63 -3.83 -1.27
N ILE A 65 16.66 -4.13 -0.49
CA ILE A 65 16.72 -3.81 0.94
C ILE A 65 16.96 -2.31 1.08
N ILE A 66 16.01 -1.60 1.67
CA ILE A 66 16.08 -0.15 1.89
C ILE A 66 16.38 0.10 3.35
N LYS A 67 17.49 0.78 3.65
CA LYS A 67 17.80 1.27 4.99
C LYS A 67 17.67 2.79 5.03
N PHE A 68 16.76 3.29 5.86
CA PHE A 68 16.59 4.72 6.07
C PHE A 68 17.37 5.15 7.31
N THR A 69 18.14 6.23 7.17
CA THR A 69 18.77 6.87 8.33
C THR A 69 17.69 7.61 9.13
N PRO A 70 17.60 7.38 10.45
CA PRO A 70 16.70 8.13 11.32
C PRO A 70 16.97 9.63 11.21
N SER A 71 15.91 10.42 11.07
CA SER A 71 16.01 11.87 10.97
C SER A 71 14.82 12.53 11.64
N GLU A 72 15.08 13.50 12.52
CA GLU A 72 14.04 14.32 13.17
C GLU A 72 13.48 15.41 12.26
N ASN A 73 14.14 15.70 11.13
CA ASN A 73 13.67 16.68 10.15
C ASN A 73 12.41 16.17 9.42
N PRO A 74 11.26 16.85 9.53
CA PRO A 74 10.01 16.45 8.87
C PRO A 74 10.12 16.33 7.35
N ALA A 75 10.93 17.18 6.69
CA ALA A 75 11.09 17.15 5.24
C ALA A 75 11.84 15.90 4.77
N THR A 76 12.87 15.48 5.51
CA THR A 76 13.63 14.25 5.25
C THR A 76 12.77 13.03 5.49
N PHE A 77 11.99 13.02 6.58
CA PHE A 77 11.05 11.96 6.88
C PHE A 77 10.03 11.77 5.76
N GLU A 78 9.42 12.86 5.29
CA GLU A 78 8.42 12.79 4.22
C GLU A 78 9.04 12.36 2.89
N SER A 79 10.27 12.78 2.60
CA SER A 79 11.02 12.36 1.42
C SER A 79 11.32 10.86 1.43
N GLN A 80 11.64 10.28 2.58
CA GLN A 80 11.83 8.83 2.74
C GLN A 80 10.52 8.07 2.52
N ARG A 81 9.40 8.59 3.03
CA ARG A 81 8.06 8.02 2.81
C ARG A 81 7.70 8.03 1.32
N LEU A 82 7.90 9.15 0.64
CA LEU A 82 7.64 9.30 -0.79
C LEU A 82 8.55 8.39 -1.63
N CYS A 83 9.83 8.28 -1.28
CA CYS A 83 10.75 7.35 -1.95
C CYS A 83 10.27 5.90 -1.85
N LEU A 84 9.86 5.46 -0.67
CA LEU A 84 9.29 4.12 -0.49
C LEU A 84 7.99 3.94 -1.29
N GLU A 85 7.14 4.97 -1.32
CA GLU A 85 5.91 4.95 -2.12
C GLU A 85 6.21 4.82 -3.61
N GLU A 86 7.18 5.58 -4.13
CA GLU A 86 7.58 5.51 -5.54
C GLU A 86 8.15 4.14 -5.92
N ILE A 87 8.90 3.49 -5.02
CA ILE A 87 9.41 2.14 -5.24
C ILE A 87 8.27 1.12 -5.29
N MET A 88 7.26 1.27 -4.44
CA MET A 88 6.13 0.33 -4.35
C MET A 88 5.03 0.57 -5.39
N ARG A 89 4.91 1.80 -5.90
CA ARG A 89 3.84 2.23 -6.80
C ARG A 89 3.70 1.40 -8.08
N PRO A 90 4.78 0.99 -8.79
CA PRO A 90 4.66 0.26 -10.05
C PRO A 90 3.96 -1.10 -9.93
N GLU A 91 4.03 -1.74 -8.77
CA GLU A 91 3.51 -3.09 -8.52
C GLU A 91 2.13 -3.07 -7.85
N LEU A 92 1.57 -1.89 -7.61
CA LEU A 92 0.20 -1.76 -7.16
C LEU A 92 -0.74 -2.24 -8.28
N ARG A 93 -1.31 -3.42 -8.09
CA ARG A 93 -2.42 -3.89 -8.92
C ARG A 93 -3.63 -3.02 -8.64
N THR A 94 -3.85 -2.04 -9.50
CA THR A 94 -5.12 -1.31 -9.54
C THR A 94 -6.18 -2.25 -10.12
N ASP A 95 -7.25 -2.47 -9.37
CA ASP A 95 -8.45 -3.12 -9.88
C ASP A 95 -8.91 -2.37 -11.16
N PRO A 96 -8.99 -3.02 -12.33
CA PRO A 96 -9.41 -2.37 -13.57
C PRO A 96 -10.83 -1.75 -13.46
N ASP A 97 -11.66 -2.21 -12.53
CA ASP A 97 -13.00 -1.67 -12.27
C ASP A 97 -13.01 -0.44 -11.34
N LYS A 98 -11.89 -0.12 -10.66
CA LYS A 98 -11.76 1.12 -9.85
C LYS A 98 -11.28 2.29 -10.70
N LYS A 99 -11.95 2.60 -11.83
CA LYS A 99 -11.74 3.88 -12.52
C LYS A 99 -12.65 4.96 -11.93
N SER A 100 -12.02 6.04 -11.47
CA SER A 100 -12.61 7.35 -11.13
C SER A 100 -13.78 7.35 -10.14
N THR A 101 -13.50 7.61 -8.87
CA THR A 101 -14.40 8.43 -8.05
C THR A 101 -13.58 9.57 -7.45
N SER A 102 -13.03 10.40 -8.34
CA SER A 102 -12.43 11.70 -8.01
C SER A 102 -13.41 12.80 -8.44
N SER A 103 -14.53 12.90 -7.74
CA SER A 103 -15.44 14.06 -7.83
C SER A 103 -16.12 14.22 -6.47
N LEU A 104 -15.41 14.81 -5.50
CA LEU A 104 -16.07 15.42 -4.34
C LEU A 104 -16.51 16.82 -4.77
N PRO A 105 -17.80 17.16 -4.80
CA PRO A 105 -18.20 18.55 -4.74
C PRO A 105 -17.89 19.04 -3.32
N ILE A 106 -17.09 20.10 -3.24
CA ILE A 106 -16.90 20.86 -2.00
C ILE A 106 -18.28 21.40 -1.61
N HIS A 107 -18.69 21.13 -0.38
CA HIS A 107 -19.87 21.71 0.26
C HIS A 107 -19.83 23.24 0.20
N GLU A 108 -20.98 23.83 -0.11
CA GLU A 108 -21.42 25.10 0.46
C GLU A 108 -22.66 24.83 1.32
#